data_AF-L5NZ48-F1
#
_entry.id   AF-L5NZ48-F1
#
_cell.length_a   1.000
_cell.length_b   1.000
_cell.length_c   1.000
_cell.angle_alpha   90.00
_cell.angle_beta   90.00
_cell.angle_gamma   90.00
#
_symmetry.space_group_name_H-M   'P 1'
#
loop_
_entity.id
_entity.type
_entity.pdbx_description
1 polymer ?
#
loop_
_entity_poly.entity_id
_entity_poly.type
_entity_poly.pdbx_seq_one_letter_code
_entity_poly.pdbx_strand_id
1 'polypeptide(L)'
;MFGIGTLPDLLRLAVLPVLAWTAVRDVRTRRVPNVVWYPLAALGIALLAWELLGHFPPETVFDRLYLIRVGVSVCLVVPLSYLFWRLGGFGGADAKALMVFAILLPTFPSYTLAGTEFPLATTRLGVFSMTVLTNTVIVGLAYPLYLAARNLADGEFEFPISFVGRRVSVSSLPTAHGRLFESPEGVTRNGLDLDALRMYLRWRGLTLADLRSNPEDLRDPDGIGETFDPTDGAVHRAATDGGASA
;
A
#
# COMPACT_ATOMS: atom_id res chain seq x y z
N MET A 1 -35.61 15.41 -11.96
CA MET A 1 -34.54 14.69 -12.68
C MET A 1 -33.34 14.61 -11.74
N PHE A 2 -33.22 13.52 -10.98
CA PHE A 2 -32.08 13.30 -10.08
C PHE A 2 -30.95 12.67 -10.90
N GLY A 3 -30.08 13.48 -11.49
CA GLY A 3 -29.00 13.01 -12.36
C GLY A 3 -27.83 12.47 -11.56
N ILE A 4 -27.86 11.20 -11.18
CA ILE A 4 -26.74 10.58 -10.45
C ILE A 4 -25.60 10.26 -11.41
N GLY A 5 -24.79 11.26 -11.80
CA GLY A 5 -23.60 11.09 -12.65
C GLY A 5 -23.82 10.40 -14.00
N THR A 6 -22.75 10.19 -14.78
CA THR A 6 -22.81 9.30 -15.94
C THR A 6 -22.77 7.84 -15.48
N LEU A 7 -23.29 6.90 -16.28
CA LEU A 7 -23.22 5.46 -15.93
C LEU A 7 -21.77 4.99 -15.66
N PRO A 8 -20.75 5.39 -16.44
CA PRO A 8 -19.35 5.11 -16.11
C PRO A 8 -18.92 5.65 -14.75
N ASP A 9 -19.31 6.88 -14.39
CA ASP A 9 -18.97 7.49 -13.11
C ASP A 9 -19.60 6.76 -11.93
N LEU A 10 -20.83 6.29 -12.06
CA LEU A 10 -21.48 5.45 -11.07
C LEU A 10 -20.73 4.14 -10.86
N LEU A 11 -20.34 3.47 -11.94
CA LEU A 11 -19.63 2.19 -11.87
C LEU A 11 -18.24 2.35 -11.24
N ARG A 12 -17.58 3.49 -11.45
CA ARG A 12 -16.29 3.82 -10.80
C ARG A 12 -16.39 3.85 -9.27
N LEU A 13 -17.55 4.14 -8.69
CA LEU A 13 -17.72 4.13 -7.23
C LEU A 13 -17.47 2.75 -6.61
N ALA A 14 -17.50 1.67 -7.39
CA ALA A 14 -17.11 0.34 -6.94
C ALA A 14 -15.65 0.28 -6.41
N VAL A 15 -14.80 1.25 -6.80
CA VAL A 15 -13.44 1.38 -6.26
C VAL A 15 -13.44 1.68 -4.77
N LEU A 16 -14.41 2.46 -4.26
CA LEU A 16 -14.43 2.94 -2.87
C LEU A 16 -14.52 1.80 -1.83
N PRO A 17 -15.46 0.83 -1.91
CA PRO A 17 -15.50 -0.27 -0.96
C PRO A 17 -14.26 -1.16 -1.05
N VAL A 18 -13.70 -1.35 -2.25
CA VAL A 18 -12.45 -2.09 -2.43
C VAL A 18 -11.30 -1.37 -1.72
N LEU A 19 -11.20 -0.04 -1.88
CA LEU A 19 -10.17 0.74 -1.20
C LEU A 19 -10.32 0.73 0.32
N ALA A 20 -11.54 0.90 0.83
CA ALA A 20 -11.81 0.80 2.26
C ALA A 20 -11.36 -0.56 2.82
N TRP A 21 -11.71 -1.65 2.13
CA TRP A 21 -11.28 -3.00 2.52
C TRP A 21 -9.75 -3.17 2.43
N THR A 22 -9.10 -2.69 1.36
CA THR A 22 -7.64 -2.77 1.23
C THR A 22 -6.92 -1.96 2.30
N ALA A 23 -7.43 -0.78 2.68
CA ALA A 23 -6.85 0.05 3.73
C ALA A 23 -6.95 -0.64 5.10
N VAL A 24 -8.11 -1.22 5.43
CA VAL A 24 -8.27 -2.01 6.67
C VAL A 24 -7.34 -3.21 6.69
N ARG A 25 -7.24 -3.92 5.57
CA ARG A 25 -6.38 -5.09 5.42
C ARG A 25 -4.90 -4.72 5.52
N ASP A 26 -4.48 -3.61 4.93
CA ASP A 26 -3.10 -3.15 5.00
C ASP A 26 -2.72 -2.78 6.44
N VAL A 27 -3.58 -2.04 7.15
CA VAL A 27 -3.35 -1.71 8.56
C VAL A 27 -3.24 -2.96 9.43
N ARG A 28 -4.08 -3.97 9.20
CA ARG A 28 -4.12 -5.21 10.01
C ARG A 28 -3.01 -6.19 9.67
N THR A 29 -2.69 -6.36 8.39
CA THR A 29 -1.89 -7.48 7.89
C THR A 29 -0.64 -7.07 7.11
N ARG A 30 -0.52 -5.78 6.78
CA ARG A 30 0.52 -5.20 5.90
C ARG A 30 0.59 -5.86 4.52
N ARG A 31 -0.51 -6.48 4.06
CA ARG A 31 -0.55 -7.27 2.83
C ARG A 31 -1.86 -7.07 2.07
N VAL A 32 -1.73 -6.67 0.81
CA VAL A 32 -2.85 -6.58 -0.14
C VAL A 32 -2.66 -7.63 -1.26
N PRO A 33 -3.64 -8.51 -1.54
CA PRO A 33 -3.52 -9.53 -2.58
C PRO A 33 -3.49 -8.90 -3.96
N ASN A 34 -2.68 -9.46 -4.86
CA ASN A 34 -2.62 -9.00 -6.23
C ASN A 34 -3.96 -9.17 -6.98
N VAL A 35 -4.74 -10.19 -6.63
CA VAL A 35 -6.02 -10.50 -7.27
C VAL A 35 -7.04 -9.36 -7.16
N VAL A 36 -6.91 -8.48 -6.17
CA VAL A 36 -7.83 -7.36 -5.95
C VAL A 36 -7.74 -6.31 -7.06
N TRP A 37 -6.57 -6.16 -7.66
CA TRP A 37 -6.34 -5.15 -8.68
C TRP A 37 -6.88 -5.55 -10.05
N TYR A 38 -6.96 -6.85 -10.37
CA TYR A 38 -7.37 -7.30 -11.70
C TYR A 38 -8.83 -6.94 -12.05
N PRO A 39 -9.83 -7.15 -11.17
CA PRO A 39 -11.21 -6.73 -11.45
C PRO A 39 -11.34 -5.22 -11.64
N LEU A 40 -10.62 -4.43 -10.83
CA LEU A 40 -10.63 -2.96 -10.97
C LEU A 40 -9.95 -2.50 -12.26
N ALA A 41 -8.85 -3.14 -12.66
CA ALA A 41 -8.19 -2.87 -13.93
C ALA A 41 -9.11 -3.22 -15.11
N ALA A 42 -9.76 -4.39 -15.07
CA ALA A 42 -10.70 -4.81 -16.11
C ALA A 42 -11.89 -3.85 -16.22
N LEU A 43 -12.48 -3.46 -15.08
CA LEU A 43 -13.51 -2.44 -15.03
C LEU A 43 -13.01 -1.12 -15.62
N GLY A 44 -11.83 -0.66 -15.21
CA GLY A 44 -11.23 0.58 -15.71
C GLY A 44 -11.04 0.58 -17.22
N ILE A 45 -10.50 -0.51 -17.78
CA ILE A 45 -10.32 -0.67 -19.23
C ILE A 45 -11.67 -0.63 -19.95
N ALA A 46 -12.68 -1.35 -19.44
CA ALA A 46 -14.00 -1.40 -20.07
C ALA A 46 -14.68 -0.02 -20.07
N LEU A 47 -14.64 0.70 -18.93
CA LEU A 47 -15.20 2.04 -18.81
C LEU A 47 -14.43 3.07 -19.63
N LEU A 48 -13.10 2.97 -19.67
CA LEU A 48 -12.29 3.84 -20.49
C LEU A 48 -12.57 3.64 -21.98
N ALA A 49 -12.70 2.39 -22.43
CA ALA A 49 -13.07 2.09 -23.81
C ALA A 49 -14.47 2.63 -24.15
N TRP A 50 -15.44 2.46 -23.25
CA TRP A 50 -16.79 3.01 -23.41
C TRP A 50 -16.76 4.52 -23.62
N GLU A 51 -16.03 5.25 -22.78
CA GLU A 51 -15.95 6.71 -22.89
C GLU A 51 -15.17 7.17 -24.12
N LEU A 52 -14.07 6.47 -24.48
CA LEU A 52 -13.31 6.78 -25.68
C LEU A 52 -14.16 6.64 -26.94
N LEU A 53 -15.03 5.64 -27.01
CA LEU A 53 -15.99 5.49 -28.12
C LEU A 53 -16.98 6.66 -28.19
N GLY A 54 -17.41 7.18 -27.04
CA GLY A 54 -18.31 8.34 -26.97
C GLY A 54 -17.68 9.66 -27.42
N HIS A 55 -16.35 9.77 -27.39
CA HIS A 55 -15.59 10.96 -27.81
C HIS A 55 -14.95 10.79 -29.20
N PHE A 56 -15.27 9.72 -29.93
CA PHE A 56 -14.71 9.44 -31.25
C PHE A 56 -15.77 9.59 -32.35
N PRO A 57 -15.51 10.37 -33.41
CA PRO A 57 -14.32 11.18 -33.66
C PRO A 57 -14.23 12.43 -32.76
N PRO A 58 -13.01 12.90 -32.41
CA PRO A 58 -12.84 14.07 -31.54
C PRO A 58 -13.06 15.37 -32.31
N GLU A 59 -14.32 15.78 -32.45
CA GLU A 59 -14.71 16.97 -33.20
C GLU A 59 -14.58 18.24 -32.36
N THR A 60 -14.95 18.17 -31.08
CA THR A 60 -15.00 19.33 -30.19
C THR A 60 -13.69 19.59 -29.43
N VAL A 61 -13.55 20.78 -28.84
CA VAL A 61 -12.43 21.10 -27.93
C VAL A 61 -12.49 20.23 -26.67
N PHE A 62 -13.69 19.90 -26.19
CA PHE A 62 -13.88 19.07 -25.00
C PHE A 62 -13.40 17.64 -25.25
N ASP A 63 -13.67 17.06 -26.43
CA ASP A 63 -13.18 15.72 -26.79
C ASP A 63 -11.66 15.66 -26.81
N ARG A 64 -11.01 16.68 -27.41
CA ARG A 64 -9.55 16.76 -27.45
C ARG A 64 -8.95 16.91 -26.05
N LEU A 65 -9.54 17.74 -25.20
CA LEU A 65 -9.10 17.91 -23.81
C LEU A 65 -9.27 16.62 -23.00
N TYR A 66 -10.39 15.91 -23.19
CA TYR A 66 -10.60 14.60 -22.57
C TYR A 66 -9.49 13.62 -22.97
N LEU A 67 -9.21 13.48 -24.28
CA LEU A 67 -8.15 12.60 -24.79
C LEU A 67 -6.77 12.97 -24.26
N ILE A 68 -6.45 14.27 -24.17
CA ILE A 68 -5.19 14.74 -23.57
C ILE A 68 -5.12 14.34 -22.10
N ARG A 69 -6.19 14.55 -21.31
CA ARG A 69 -6.21 14.20 -19.88
C ARG A 69 -6.08 12.70 -19.65
N VAL A 70 -6.79 11.89 -20.44
CA VAL A 70 -6.65 10.43 -20.44
C VAL A 70 -5.22 10.03 -20.81
N GLY A 71 -4.67 10.61 -21.87
CA GLY A 71 -3.30 10.34 -22.32
C GLY A 71 -2.27 10.68 -21.24
N VAL A 72 -2.40 11.85 -20.60
CA VAL A 72 -1.55 12.23 -19.45
C VAL A 72 -1.75 11.25 -18.30
N SER A 73 -2.99 10.91 -17.93
CA SER A 73 -3.26 9.96 -16.86
C SER A 73 -2.55 8.63 -17.10
N VAL A 74 -2.82 7.97 -18.23
CA VAL A 74 -2.31 6.63 -18.49
C VAL A 74 -0.80 6.66 -18.79
N CYS A 75 -0.36 7.50 -19.73
CA CYS A 75 1.02 7.49 -20.22
C CYS A 75 2.01 8.14 -19.25
N LEU A 76 1.56 8.96 -18.29
CA LEU A 76 2.44 9.54 -17.27
C LEU A 76 2.35 8.76 -15.95
N VAL A 77 1.14 8.53 -15.42
CA VAL A 77 0.98 7.98 -14.07
C VAL A 77 1.38 6.50 -14.01
N VAL A 78 1.08 5.69 -15.04
CA VAL A 78 1.47 4.27 -15.04
C VAL A 78 2.99 4.10 -15.04
N PRO A 79 3.77 4.73 -15.96
CA PRO A 79 5.22 4.61 -15.92
C PRO A 79 5.85 5.23 -14.68
N LEU A 80 5.32 6.37 -14.20
CA LEU A 80 5.81 7.02 -12.99
C LEU A 80 5.61 6.14 -11.75
N SER A 81 4.43 5.51 -11.63
CA SER A 81 4.13 4.55 -10.57
C SER A 81 5.09 3.36 -10.59
N TYR A 82 5.35 2.80 -11.79
CA TYR A 82 6.32 1.72 -11.96
C TYR A 82 7.74 2.14 -11.57
N LEU A 83 8.15 3.36 -11.96
CA LEU A 83 9.46 3.90 -11.65
C LEU A 83 9.64 4.08 -10.14
N PHE A 84 8.66 4.68 -9.44
CA PHE A 84 8.73 4.83 -7.99
C PHE A 84 8.80 3.49 -7.27
N TRP A 85 8.06 2.49 -7.73
CA TRP A 85 8.18 1.14 -7.19
C TRP A 85 9.57 0.54 -7.41
N ARG A 86 10.10 0.65 -8.63
CA ARG A 86 11.43 0.13 -8.98
C ARG A 86 12.56 0.80 -8.19
N LEU A 87 12.42 2.08 -7.87
CA LEU A 87 13.37 2.85 -7.05
C LEU A 87 13.16 2.65 -5.54
N GLY A 88 12.17 1.85 -5.11
CA GLY A 88 11.88 1.60 -3.70
C GLY A 88 11.13 2.74 -2.99
N GLY A 89 10.61 3.71 -3.73
CA GLY A 89 9.82 4.83 -3.20
C GLY A 89 8.37 4.47 -2.86
N PHE A 90 7.80 3.45 -3.52
CA PHE A 90 6.45 2.95 -3.26
C PHE A 90 6.43 1.46 -2.90
N GLY A 91 5.47 1.09 -2.05
CA GLY A 91 5.10 -0.30 -1.86
C GLY A 91 4.49 -0.90 -3.12
N GLY A 92 4.59 -2.22 -3.27
CA GLY A 92 4.01 -2.92 -4.44
C GLY A 92 2.49 -2.77 -4.55
N ALA A 93 1.78 -2.59 -3.43
CA ALA A 93 0.34 -2.34 -3.41
C ALA A 93 0.02 -0.93 -3.93
N ASP A 94 0.71 0.11 -3.43
CA ASP A 94 0.50 1.51 -3.81
C ASP A 94 0.74 1.71 -5.32
N ALA A 95 1.79 1.09 -5.84
CA ALA A 95 2.12 1.18 -7.25
C ALA A 95 0.99 0.60 -8.13
N LYS A 96 0.48 -0.58 -7.77
CA LYS A 96 -0.64 -1.22 -8.48
C LYS A 96 -1.92 -0.40 -8.37
N ALA A 97 -2.20 0.16 -7.20
CA ALA A 97 -3.35 1.05 -7.00
C ALA A 97 -3.29 2.25 -7.95
N LEU A 98 -2.16 2.95 -8.00
CA LEU A 98 -1.98 4.12 -8.87
C LEU A 98 -2.06 3.77 -10.36
N MET A 99 -1.52 2.61 -10.77
CA MET A 99 -1.66 2.14 -12.16
C MET A 99 -3.12 1.86 -12.51
N VAL A 100 -3.88 1.24 -11.60
CA VAL A 100 -5.31 1.01 -11.77
C VAL A 100 -6.07 2.33 -11.82
N PHE A 101 -5.78 3.28 -10.94
CA PHE A 101 -6.45 4.59 -10.92
C PHE A 101 -6.17 5.41 -12.18
N ALA A 102 -4.97 5.29 -12.76
CA ALA A 102 -4.64 5.95 -14.01
C ALA A 102 -5.59 5.58 -15.15
N ILE A 103 -6.13 4.35 -15.11
CA ILE A 103 -7.06 3.81 -16.12
C ILE A 103 -8.51 3.97 -15.67
N LEU A 104 -8.80 3.66 -14.41
CA LEU A 104 -10.16 3.65 -13.86
C LEU A 104 -10.69 5.07 -13.60
N LEU A 105 -9.82 5.99 -13.18
CA LEU A 105 -10.17 7.36 -12.79
C LEU A 105 -9.25 8.38 -13.52
N PRO A 106 -9.25 8.42 -14.87
CA PRO A 106 -8.32 9.27 -15.61
C PRO A 106 -8.68 10.76 -15.51
N THR A 107 -9.98 11.06 -15.43
CA THR A 107 -10.55 12.40 -15.28
C THR A 107 -11.44 12.47 -14.05
N PHE A 108 -11.80 13.68 -13.62
CA PHE A 108 -12.71 13.86 -12.48
C PHE A 108 -14.09 13.29 -12.82
N PRO A 109 -14.63 12.35 -12.02
CA PRO A 109 -16.03 11.94 -12.15
C PRO A 109 -16.94 13.07 -11.68
N SER A 110 -18.14 13.17 -12.27
CA SER A 110 -19.16 14.13 -11.84
C SER A 110 -20.40 13.42 -11.30
N TYR A 111 -20.88 13.86 -10.13
CA TYR A 111 -22.07 13.32 -9.48
C TYR A 111 -23.00 14.45 -9.07
N THR A 112 -24.24 14.48 -9.57
CA THR A 112 -25.25 15.44 -9.11
C THR A 112 -26.12 14.84 -8.02
N LEU A 113 -26.05 15.40 -6.82
CA LEU A 113 -26.86 15.01 -5.67
C LEU A 113 -27.64 16.22 -5.16
N ALA A 114 -28.97 16.10 -5.12
CA ALA A 114 -29.88 17.15 -4.64
C ALA A 114 -29.63 18.55 -5.26
N GLY A 115 -29.24 18.61 -6.54
CA GLY A 115 -28.95 19.85 -7.26
C GLY A 115 -27.51 20.37 -7.12
N THR A 116 -26.68 19.71 -6.31
CA THR A 116 -25.26 20.03 -6.15
C THR A 116 -24.40 19.06 -6.94
N GLU A 117 -23.44 19.57 -7.70
CA GLU A 117 -22.46 18.76 -8.43
C GLU A 117 -21.20 18.52 -7.58
N PHE A 118 -20.78 17.26 -7.52
CA PHE A 118 -19.57 16.82 -6.83
C PHE A 118 -18.56 16.22 -7.82
N PRO A 119 -17.25 16.41 -7.58
CA PRO A 119 -16.64 17.09 -6.44
C PRO A 119 -16.73 18.62 -6.53
N LEU A 120 -16.84 19.29 -5.37
CA LEU A 120 -16.98 20.76 -5.26
C LEU A 120 -15.76 21.54 -5.78
N ALA A 121 -14.60 20.89 -5.89
CA ALA A 121 -13.38 21.48 -6.38
C ALA A 121 -12.64 20.50 -7.29
N THR A 122 -12.17 21.01 -8.43
CA THR A 122 -11.37 20.27 -9.41
C THR A 122 -10.03 20.96 -9.64
N THR A 123 -8.99 20.19 -9.96
CA THR A 123 -7.68 20.76 -10.32
C THR A 123 -7.70 21.30 -11.76
N ARG A 124 -6.88 22.32 -12.04
CA ARG A 124 -6.78 22.93 -13.38
C ARG A 124 -6.39 21.92 -14.46
N LEU A 125 -5.54 20.95 -14.12
CA LEU A 125 -5.11 19.90 -15.05
C LEU A 125 -6.26 18.96 -15.42
N GLY A 126 -7.22 18.74 -14.52
CA GLY A 126 -8.37 17.87 -14.73
C GLY A 126 -8.03 16.37 -14.80
N VAL A 127 -6.83 15.98 -14.37
CA VAL A 127 -6.38 14.58 -14.29
C VAL A 127 -6.54 14.09 -12.86
N PHE A 128 -7.49 13.19 -12.64
CA PHE A 128 -7.86 12.79 -11.28
C PHE A 128 -6.82 11.86 -10.64
N SER A 129 -6.30 10.89 -11.38
CA SER A 129 -5.21 10.01 -10.94
C SER A 129 -3.97 10.77 -10.45
N MET A 130 -3.59 11.86 -11.14
CA MET A 130 -2.52 12.77 -10.71
C MET A 130 -2.87 13.49 -9.41
N THR A 131 -4.13 13.91 -9.25
CA THR A 131 -4.59 14.54 -8.02
C THR A 131 -4.50 13.56 -6.84
N VAL A 132 -4.89 12.29 -7.05
CA VAL A 132 -4.71 11.22 -6.05
C VAL A 132 -3.23 11.06 -5.71
N LEU A 133 -2.35 10.93 -6.70
CA LEU A 133 -0.90 10.83 -6.48
C LEU A 133 -0.37 12.00 -5.66
N THR A 134 -0.62 13.24 -6.07
CA THR A 134 -0.14 14.44 -5.35
C THR A 134 -0.66 14.49 -3.92
N ASN A 135 -1.94 14.23 -3.69
CA ASN A 135 -2.51 14.23 -2.34
C ASN A 135 -1.89 13.13 -1.47
N THR A 136 -1.67 11.93 -2.02
CA THR A 136 -1.03 10.84 -1.28
C THR A 136 0.42 11.15 -0.92
N VAL A 137 1.16 11.87 -1.78
CA VAL A 137 2.52 12.33 -1.47
C VAL A 137 2.49 13.34 -0.31
N ILE A 138 1.56 14.31 -0.32
CA ILE A 138 1.43 15.28 0.77
C ILE A 138 1.13 14.58 2.10
N VAL A 139 0.17 13.64 2.11
CA VAL A 139 -0.15 12.84 3.30
C VAL A 139 1.05 11.98 3.72
N GLY A 140 1.75 11.39 2.76
CA GLY A 140 2.95 10.59 3.00
C GLY A 140 4.08 11.39 3.66
N LEU A 141 4.28 12.65 3.26
CA LEU A 141 5.25 13.56 3.87
C LEU A 141 4.87 13.95 5.32
N ALA A 142 3.58 13.92 5.66
CA ALA A 142 3.13 14.16 7.03
C ALA A 142 3.43 12.97 7.96
N TYR A 143 3.59 11.75 7.44
CA TYR A 143 3.77 10.56 8.28
C TYR A 143 5.09 10.54 9.07
N PRO A 144 6.27 10.86 8.50
CA PRO A 144 7.51 11.02 9.28
C PRO A 144 7.40 12.08 10.38
N LEU A 145 6.68 13.18 10.11
CA LEU A 145 6.46 14.25 11.10
C LEU A 145 5.56 13.77 12.24
N TYR A 146 4.49 13.03 11.91
CA TYR A 146 3.65 12.37 12.90
C TYR A 146 4.45 11.39 13.76
N LEU A 147 5.32 10.58 13.16
CA LEU A 147 6.15 9.61 13.87
C LEU A 147 7.14 10.30 14.82
N ALA A 148 7.79 11.38 14.36
CA ALA A 148 8.68 12.19 15.18
C ALA A 148 7.96 12.83 16.38
N ALA A 149 6.77 13.42 16.14
CA ALA A 149 5.96 14.02 17.20
C ALA A 149 5.51 12.98 18.22
N ARG A 150 5.13 11.79 17.76
CA ARG A 150 4.76 10.67 18.63
C ARG A 150 5.94 10.22 19.49
N ASN A 151 7.10 9.97 18.89
CA ASN A 151 8.29 9.55 19.63
C ASN A 151 8.73 10.60 20.66
N LEU A 152 8.59 11.89 20.32
CA LEU A 152 8.82 12.99 21.26
C LEU A 152 7.84 12.96 22.45
N ALA A 153 6.56 12.73 22.18
CA ALA A 153 5.54 12.62 23.23
C ALA A 153 5.76 11.39 24.13
N ASP A 154 6.28 10.29 23.57
CA ASP A 154 6.63 9.06 24.29
C ASP A 154 7.97 9.17 25.05
N GLY A 155 8.71 10.28 24.90
CA GLY A 155 10.02 10.50 25.56
C GLY A 155 11.20 9.76 24.90
N GLU A 156 10.99 9.21 23.71
CA GLU A 156 11.90 8.31 22.99
C GLU A 156 12.40 8.97 21.69
N PHE A 157 12.81 10.23 21.78
CA PHE A 157 13.25 11.01 20.61
C PHE A 157 14.76 10.92 20.40
N GLU A 158 15.14 10.40 19.23
CA GLU A 158 16.51 10.32 18.76
C GLU A 158 16.57 10.74 17.28
N PHE A 159 17.37 11.75 16.97
CA PHE A 159 17.53 12.23 15.61
C PHE A 159 18.59 11.41 14.86
N PRO A 160 18.33 10.91 13.64
CA PRO A 160 17.13 11.07 12.81
C PRO A 160 16.15 9.89 12.89
N ILE A 161 16.42 8.86 13.70
CA ILE A 161 15.68 7.58 13.70
C ILE A 161 14.20 7.76 14.06
N SER A 162 13.86 8.72 14.91
CA SER A 162 12.48 8.99 15.31
C SER A 162 11.58 9.50 14.18
N PHE A 163 12.13 9.86 13.00
CA PHE A 163 11.33 10.19 11.81
C PHE A 163 10.96 8.97 10.98
N VAL A 164 11.61 7.82 11.20
CA VAL A 164 11.49 6.62 10.37
C VAL A 164 11.15 5.35 11.14
N GLY A 165 11.36 5.35 12.46
CA GLY A 165 11.10 4.21 13.34
C GLY A 165 10.43 4.62 14.64
N ARG A 166 10.05 3.61 15.43
CA ARG A 166 9.57 3.75 16.80
C ARG A 166 10.27 2.71 17.67
N ARG A 167 10.44 3.00 18.95
CA ARG A 167 10.93 2.01 19.91
C ARG A 167 9.85 0.94 20.13
N VAL A 168 10.26 -0.32 20.12
CA VAL A 168 9.37 -1.47 20.37
C VAL A 168 10.02 -2.39 21.40
N SER A 169 9.22 -3.01 22.26
CA SER A 169 9.74 -4.00 23.20
C SER A 169 10.15 -5.27 22.46
N VAL A 170 11.19 -5.93 22.96
CA VAL A 170 11.66 -7.23 22.40
C VAL A 170 10.55 -8.28 22.43
N SER A 171 9.68 -8.26 23.44
CA SER A 171 8.53 -9.16 23.56
C SER A 171 7.49 -8.98 22.45
N SER A 172 7.43 -7.81 21.81
CA SER A 172 6.50 -7.50 20.73
C SER A 172 7.01 -7.90 19.34
N LEU A 173 8.30 -8.23 19.20
CA LEU A 173 8.90 -8.57 17.90
C LEU A 173 8.19 -9.71 17.14
N PRO A 174 7.67 -10.77 17.80
CA PRO A 174 6.94 -11.83 17.09
C PRO A 174 5.71 -11.31 16.33
N THR A 175 5.05 -10.25 16.81
CA THR A 175 3.82 -9.70 16.22
C THR A 175 4.00 -8.32 15.59
N ALA A 176 5.16 -7.69 15.77
CA ALA A 176 5.48 -6.40 15.15
C ALA A 176 5.82 -6.55 13.66
N HIS A 177 5.42 -5.56 12.86
CA HIS A 177 5.75 -5.47 11.44
C HIS A 177 6.93 -4.53 11.19
N GLY A 178 7.70 -4.80 10.14
CA GLY A 178 8.76 -3.93 9.66
C GLY A 178 10.15 -4.50 9.88
N ARG A 179 11.13 -3.60 9.97
CA ARG A 179 12.55 -3.89 10.05
C ARG A 179 13.14 -3.24 11.30
N LEU A 180 14.13 -3.88 11.89
CA LEU A 180 14.94 -3.27 12.95
C LEU A 180 15.88 -2.21 12.36
N PHE A 181 15.97 -1.06 13.01
CA PHE A 181 16.86 0.03 12.62
C PHE A 181 18.14 0.09 13.47
N GLU A 182 18.39 -0.93 14.29
CA GLU A 182 19.55 -1.01 15.18
C GLU A 182 20.20 -2.39 15.06
N SER A 183 21.52 -2.40 15.16
CA SER A 183 22.37 -3.57 15.37
C SER A 183 23.25 -3.33 16.59
N PRO A 184 23.99 -4.34 17.09
CA PRO A 184 24.94 -4.15 18.19
C PRO A 184 25.99 -3.04 17.93
N GLU A 185 26.28 -2.75 16.66
CA GLU A 185 27.21 -1.71 16.21
C GLU A 185 26.57 -0.32 16.11
N GLY A 186 25.25 -0.20 16.29
CA GLY A 186 24.51 1.06 16.27
C GLY A 186 23.37 1.11 15.25
N VAL A 187 23.00 2.32 14.84
CA VAL A 187 21.87 2.55 13.92
C VAL A 187 22.19 2.06 12.50
N THR A 188 21.27 1.29 11.91
CA THR A 188 21.39 0.73 10.56
C THR A 188 20.10 0.89 9.75
N ARG A 189 20.23 1.04 8.43
CA ARG A 189 19.09 1.02 7.49
C ARG A 189 18.79 -0.37 6.93
N ASN A 190 19.72 -1.30 7.13
CA ASN A 190 19.68 -2.67 6.60
C ASN A 190 19.62 -3.70 7.73
N GLY A 191 18.92 -3.37 8.84
CA GLY A 191 18.74 -4.32 9.92
C GLY A 191 17.80 -5.47 9.57
N LEU A 192 17.57 -6.34 10.55
CA LEU A 192 16.80 -7.56 10.38
C LEU A 192 15.33 -7.27 10.05
N ASP A 193 14.85 -7.87 8.97
CA ASP A 193 13.43 -7.89 8.63
C ASP A 193 12.67 -8.85 9.55
N LEU A 194 11.60 -8.38 10.20
CA LEU A 194 10.85 -9.19 11.16
C LEU A 194 10.03 -10.31 10.50
N ASP A 195 9.65 -10.15 9.22
CA ASP A 195 9.05 -11.24 8.45
C ASP A 195 10.11 -12.32 8.19
N ALA A 196 11.34 -11.93 7.84
CA ALA A 196 12.43 -12.90 7.64
C ALA A 196 12.79 -13.64 8.93
N LEU A 197 12.82 -12.95 10.08
CA LEU A 197 12.99 -13.58 11.39
C LEU A 197 11.88 -14.61 11.66
N ARG A 198 10.62 -14.25 11.41
CA ARG A 198 9.49 -15.18 11.57
C ARG A 198 9.57 -16.36 10.62
N MET A 199 9.99 -16.15 9.38
CA MET A 199 10.21 -17.22 8.40
C MET A 199 11.26 -18.20 8.90
N TYR A 200 12.41 -17.68 9.37
CA TYR A 200 13.49 -18.51 9.92
C TYR A 200 13.04 -19.33 11.12
N LEU A 201 12.39 -18.69 12.10
CA LEU A 201 11.90 -19.35 13.31
C LEU A 201 10.91 -20.47 12.99
N ARG A 202 9.93 -20.21 12.09
CA ARG A 202 8.96 -21.23 11.67
C ARG A 202 9.60 -22.36 10.87
N TRP A 203 10.52 -22.03 9.97
CA TRP A 203 11.29 -23.02 9.19
C TRP A 203 12.12 -23.93 10.11
N ARG A 204 12.67 -23.39 11.21
CA ARG A 204 13.39 -24.16 12.24
C ARG A 204 12.50 -24.81 13.30
N GLY A 205 11.19 -24.52 13.32
CA GLY A 205 10.29 -24.97 14.39
C GLY A 205 10.60 -24.38 15.77
N LEU A 206 11.21 -23.18 15.83
CA LEU A 206 11.65 -22.52 17.05
C LEU A 206 10.79 -21.31 17.39
N THR A 207 10.80 -20.91 18.66
CA THR A 207 10.30 -19.60 19.10
C THR A 207 11.44 -18.61 19.27
N LEU A 208 11.10 -17.31 19.31
CA LEU A 208 12.07 -16.27 19.66
C LEU A 208 12.61 -16.46 21.08
N ALA A 209 11.85 -17.08 21.99
CA ALA A 209 12.30 -17.36 23.36
C ALA A 209 13.37 -18.46 23.38
N ASP A 210 13.22 -19.50 22.55
CA ASP A 210 14.21 -20.57 22.42
C ASP A 210 15.52 -20.00 21.89
N LEU A 211 15.46 -19.24 20.79
CA LEU A 211 16.62 -18.58 20.20
C LEU A 211 17.34 -17.63 21.16
N ARG A 212 16.62 -17.02 22.10
CA ARG A 212 17.20 -16.14 23.13
C ARG A 212 17.81 -16.92 24.29
N SER A 213 17.24 -18.07 24.61
CA SER A 213 17.71 -18.91 25.71
C SER A 213 18.98 -19.66 25.33
N ASN A 214 19.15 -20.01 24.04
CA ASN A 214 20.33 -20.74 23.57
C ASN A 214 20.87 -20.20 22.23
N PRO A 215 21.42 -18.96 22.22
CA PRO A 215 21.73 -18.26 20.97
C PRO A 215 22.95 -18.81 20.22
N GLU A 216 23.95 -19.39 20.90
CA GLU A 216 25.14 -19.91 20.22
C GLU A 216 24.81 -21.15 19.40
N ASP A 217 24.20 -22.16 20.03
CA ASP A 217 23.80 -23.40 19.38
C ASP A 217 22.77 -23.19 18.26
N LEU A 218 21.76 -22.34 18.48
CA LEU A 218 20.65 -22.18 17.54
C LEU A 218 21.00 -21.29 16.34
N ARG A 219 22.06 -20.47 16.44
CA ARG A 219 22.59 -19.67 15.33
C ARG A 219 23.68 -20.40 14.53
N ASP A 220 24.23 -21.49 15.06
CA ASP A 220 25.19 -22.32 14.36
C ASP A 220 24.53 -23.00 13.13
N PRO A 221 25.02 -22.75 11.90
CA PRO A 221 24.52 -23.42 10.70
C PRO A 221 24.74 -24.93 10.72
N ASP A 222 25.77 -25.42 11.41
CA ASP A 222 26.05 -26.86 11.49
C ASP A 222 25.09 -27.58 12.47
N GLY A 223 24.41 -26.82 13.33
CA GLY A 223 23.33 -27.27 14.22
C GLY A 223 21.95 -27.36 13.54
N ILE A 224 21.89 -27.40 12.21
CA ILE A 224 20.62 -27.50 11.46
C ILE A 224 20.15 -28.96 11.33
N GLY A 225 19.15 -29.32 12.15
CA GLY A 225 18.44 -30.60 12.10
C GLY A 225 17.18 -30.59 11.22
N GLU A 226 16.07 -31.15 11.71
CA GLU A 226 14.78 -31.16 11.00
C GLU A 226 14.25 -29.74 10.77
N THR A 227 13.64 -29.53 9.60
CA THR A 227 13.09 -28.23 9.20
C THR A 227 11.70 -28.40 8.58
N PHE A 228 10.93 -27.32 8.59
CA PHE A 228 9.53 -27.27 8.15
C PHE A 228 9.37 -26.38 6.92
N ASP A 229 8.20 -26.39 6.30
CA ASP A 229 7.96 -25.57 5.11
C ASP A 229 8.13 -24.07 5.37
N PRO A 230 8.80 -23.34 4.46
CA PRO A 230 8.94 -21.91 4.59
C PRO A 230 7.58 -21.21 4.48
N THR A 231 7.26 -20.40 5.49
CA THR A 231 6.07 -19.54 5.46
C THR A 231 6.39 -18.17 4.84
N ASP A 232 5.40 -17.30 4.73
CA ASP A 232 5.58 -15.94 4.23
C ASP A 232 5.93 -14.92 5.33
N GLY A 233 6.18 -15.39 6.56
CA GLY A 233 6.52 -14.53 7.71
C GLY A 233 5.36 -13.69 8.24
N ALA A 234 4.14 -13.85 7.71
CA ALA A 234 2.99 -13.04 8.14
C ALA A 234 2.57 -13.35 9.58
N VAL A 235 2.23 -12.31 10.35
CA VAL A 235 1.83 -12.41 11.77
C VAL A 235 0.56 -13.25 11.97
N HIS A 236 -0.39 -13.17 11.05
CA HIS A 236 -1.69 -13.88 11.12
C HIS A 236 -1.62 -15.39 10.84
N ARG A 237 -0.48 -15.87 10.33
CA ARG A 237 -0.16 -17.30 10.22
C ARG A 237 0.76 -17.74 11.36
N ALA A 238 0.66 -17.12 12.54
CA ALA A 238 1.13 -17.83 13.71
C ALA A 238 0.38 -19.18 13.66
N ALA A 239 1.11 -20.24 13.27
CA ALA A 239 0.70 -21.58 13.58
C ALA A 239 0.28 -21.51 15.04
N THR A 240 -0.94 -21.95 15.31
CA THR A 240 -1.38 -22.27 16.66
C THR A 240 -0.16 -22.86 17.35
N ASP A 241 0.40 -22.06 18.26
CA ASP A 241 0.98 -22.51 19.50
C ASP A 241 0.59 -23.96 19.68
N GLY A 242 1.56 -24.88 19.65
CA GLY A 242 1.36 -26.32 19.70
C GLY A 242 0.66 -26.84 20.97
N GLY A 243 -0.21 -26.04 21.59
CA GLY A 243 -1.29 -26.47 22.45
C GLY A 243 -2.41 -27.07 21.61
N ALA A 244 -2.68 -28.34 21.89
CA ALA A 244 -3.92 -28.98 21.48
C ALA A 244 -5.11 -28.10 21.83
N SER A 245 -6.05 -27.96 20.90
CA SER A 245 -7.37 -27.44 21.20
C SER A 245 -8.02 -28.37 22.22
N ALA A 246 -8.30 -27.84 23.41
CA ALA A 246 -9.24 -28.42 24.35
C ALA A 246 -10.67 -28.05 23.95
#